data_AF-A0A351J0V8-F1
#
_entry.id   AF-A0A351J0V8-F1
#
_cell.length_a   1.000
_cell.length_b   1.000
_cell.length_c   1.000
_cell.angle_alpha   90.00
_cell.angle_beta   90.00
_cell.angle_gamma   90.00
#
_symmetry.space_group_name_H-M   'P 1'
#
loop_
_entity.id
_entity.type
_entity.pdbx_description
1 polymer ?
#
loop_
_entity_poly.entity_id
_entity_poly.type
_entity_poly.pdbx_seq_one_letter_code
_entity_poly.pdbx_strand_id
1 'polypeptide(L)'
;GLPVMMVSGDDKLKQEVEENLPWAEYAQVKVSNHLFGGMLPHRQNALKVLKEKAKAAVSRFEQMQVYQVPAPVTLRIEKIERGSIPSDNTKPGMKIIDGRTYEITGDTMTEIFFLR
;
A
#
# COMPACT_ATOMS: atom_id res chain seq x y z
N GLY A 1 5.68 -7.47 -14.62
CA GLY A 1 5.22 -6.44 -13.65
C GLY A 1 6.22 -5.30 -13.60
N LEU A 2 5.91 -4.23 -12.87
CA LEU A 2 6.80 -3.09 -12.69
C LEU A 2 7.20 -3.00 -11.21
N PRO A 3 8.48 -2.77 -10.88
CA PRO A 3 8.90 -2.58 -9.50
C PRO A 3 8.41 -1.22 -8.98
N VAL A 4 8.04 -1.16 -7.70
CA VAL A 4 7.92 0.11 -7.00
C VAL A 4 9.33 0.59 -6.70
N MET A 5 9.72 1.72 -7.29
CA MET A 5 11.09 2.23 -7.20
C MET A 5 11.29 3.24 -6.07
N MET A 6 10.25 4.00 -5.76
CA MET A 6 10.28 5.06 -4.76
C MET A 6 8.90 5.23 -4.15
N VAL A 7 8.87 5.48 -2.84
CA VAL A 7 7.68 5.84 -2.07
C VAL A 7 7.96 7.12 -1.32
N SER A 8 7.02 8.07 -1.34
CA SER A 8 7.10 9.31 -0.56
C SER A 8 5.96 9.37 0.44
N GLY A 9 6.26 9.77 1.68
CA GLY A 9 5.26 9.84 2.74
C GLY A 9 5.80 10.42 4.04
N ASP A 10 5.25 9.96 5.16
CA ASP A 10 5.66 10.37 6.50
C ASP A 10 6.56 9.37 7.24
N ASP A 11 6.95 9.69 8.47
CA ASP A 11 7.78 8.80 9.27
C ASP A 11 7.13 7.44 9.58
N LYS A 12 5.80 7.31 9.56
CA LYS A 12 5.12 6.04 9.92
C LYS A 12 5.10 5.07 8.75
N LEU A 13 4.86 5.56 7.53
CA LEU A 13 4.90 4.73 6.32
C LEU A 13 6.30 4.15 6.05
N LYS A 14 7.36 4.77 6.59
CA LYS A 14 8.74 4.32 6.37
C LYS A 14 8.95 2.85 6.72
N GLN A 15 8.45 2.43 7.88
CA GLN A 15 8.63 1.06 8.36
C GLN A 15 7.95 0.04 7.44
N GLU A 16 6.71 0.33 7.01
CA GLU A 16 5.98 -0.54 6.09
C GLU A 16 6.70 -0.71 4.75
N VAL A 17 7.31 0.37 4.24
CA VAL A 17 8.12 0.33 3.01
C VAL A 17 9.38 -0.51 3.21
N GLU A 18 10.08 -0.36 4.33
CA GLU A 18 11.28 -1.16 4.63
C GLU A 18 10.95 -2.66 4.76
N GLU A 19 9.80 -3.00 5.35
CA GLU A 19 9.36 -4.39 5.53
C GLU A 19 8.86 -5.03 4.22
N ASN A 20 8.12 -4.29 3.39
CA ASN A 20 7.44 -4.85 2.22
C ASN A 20 8.16 -4.59 0.90
N LEU A 21 8.93 -3.50 0.81
CA LEU A 21 9.60 -3.01 -0.40
C LEU A 21 11.03 -2.58 -0.08
N PRO A 22 11.90 -3.45 0.48
CA PRO A 22 13.22 -3.08 1.00
C PRO A 22 14.18 -2.48 -0.05
N TRP A 23 13.90 -2.66 -1.33
CA TRP A 23 14.66 -2.08 -2.44
C TRP A 23 14.22 -0.65 -2.80
N ALA A 24 13.00 -0.24 -2.44
CA ALA A 24 12.44 1.05 -2.84
C ALA A 24 13.11 2.20 -2.08
N GLU A 25 13.36 3.32 -2.78
CA GLU A 25 13.82 4.54 -2.11
C GLU A 25 12.68 5.18 -1.32
N TYR A 26 12.93 5.48 -0.04
CA TYR A 26 11.95 6.19 0.78
C TYR A 26 12.26 7.69 0.89
N ALA A 27 11.31 8.53 0.50
CA ALA A 27 11.38 9.97 0.63
C ALA A 27 10.41 10.49 1.70
N GLN A 28 10.93 10.71 2.91
CA GLN A 28 10.13 11.31 3.97
C GLN A 28 9.96 12.81 3.71
N VAL A 29 8.71 13.23 3.51
CA VAL A 29 8.33 14.63 3.23
C VAL A 29 7.32 15.19 4.23
N LYS A 30 6.95 14.40 5.25
CA LYS A 30 6.05 14.78 6.33
C LYS A 30 6.49 14.06 7.62
N VAL A 31 6.18 14.64 8.77
CA VAL A 31 6.22 13.95 10.07
C VAL A 31 4.81 13.92 10.63
N SER A 32 4.32 12.74 10.95
CA SER A 32 2.98 12.52 11.48
C SER A 32 2.94 12.80 12.97
N ASN A 33 2.12 13.79 13.38
CA ASN A 33 1.91 14.13 14.79
C ASN A 33 0.53 13.68 15.30
N HIS A 34 -0.46 13.64 14.41
CA HIS A 34 -1.83 13.25 14.70
C HIS A 34 -2.50 12.73 13.42
N LEU A 35 -3.66 12.06 13.55
CA LEU A 35 -4.47 11.57 12.42
C LEU A 35 -4.77 12.65 11.34
N PHE A 36 -4.91 13.91 11.76
CA PHE A 36 -5.26 15.03 10.87
C PHE A 36 -4.18 16.13 10.86
N GLY A 37 -3.00 15.86 11.42
CA GLY A 37 -1.96 16.87 11.62
C GLY A 37 -0.57 16.31 11.42
N GLY A 38 0.25 17.03 10.66
CA GLY A 38 1.64 16.67 10.45
C GLY A 38 2.51 17.91 10.28
N MET A 39 3.79 17.77 10.62
CA MET A 39 4.78 18.79 10.33
C MET A 39 5.29 18.59 8.91
N LEU A 40 5.20 19.65 8.11
CA LEU A 40 5.71 19.67 6.75
C LEU A 40 7.02 20.46 6.73
N PRO A 41 8.09 19.92 6.12
CA PRO A 41 9.29 20.71 5.87
C PRO A 41 8.95 21.82 4.87
N HIS A 42 9.78 22.87 4.85
CA HIS A 42 9.66 23.92 3.85
C HIS A 42 9.65 23.31 2.44
N ARG A 43 8.83 23.85 1.53
CA ARG A 43 8.59 23.30 0.18
C ARG A 43 9.88 22.98 -0.58
N GLN A 44 10.88 23.86 -0.49
CA GLN A 44 12.17 23.66 -1.17
C GLN A 44 12.94 22.46 -0.61
N ASN A 45 12.85 22.22 0.70
CA ASN A 45 13.50 21.07 1.34
C ASN A 45 12.80 19.77 0.93
N ALA A 46 11.46 19.74 0.90
CA ALA A 46 10.70 18.60 0.39
C ALA A 46 11.08 18.28 -1.07
N LEU A 47 11.12 19.31 -1.92
CA LEU A 47 11.47 19.15 -3.33
C LEU A 47 12.91 18.63 -3.52
N LYS A 48 13.85 19.09 -2.68
CA LYS A 48 15.23 18.58 -2.69
C LYS A 48 15.27 17.09 -2.38
N VAL A 49 14.62 16.66 -1.29
CA VAL A 49 14.54 15.24 -0.91
C VAL A 49 13.90 14.39 -2.02
N LEU A 50 12.79 14.86 -2.60
CA LEU A 50 12.12 14.14 -3.68
C LEU A 50 13.02 13.96 -4.91
N LYS A 51 13.74 15.02 -5.32
CA LYS A 51 14.67 14.95 -6.46
C LYS A 51 15.84 13.99 -6.20
N GLU A 52 16.44 14.07 -5.02
CA GLU A 52 17.55 13.20 -4.62
C GLU A 52 17.12 11.73 -4.60
N LYS A 53 15.97 11.43 -4.00
CA LYS A 53 15.43 10.08 -3.92
C LYS A 53 14.96 9.54 -5.26
N ALA A 54 14.32 10.36 -6.10
CA ALA A 54 13.95 9.95 -7.44
C ALA A 54 15.18 9.62 -8.30
N LYS A 55 16.23 10.44 -8.22
CA LYS A 55 17.51 10.17 -8.90
C LYS A 55 18.13 8.86 -8.43
N ALA A 56 18.19 8.63 -7.12
CA ALA A 56 18.73 7.40 -6.55
C ALA A 56 17.92 6.17 -6.97
N ALA A 57 16.59 6.28 -6.99
CA ALA A 57 15.70 5.22 -7.41
C ALA A 57 15.95 4.80 -8.86
N VAL A 58 16.02 5.78 -9.77
CA VAL A 58 16.31 5.53 -11.19
C VAL A 58 17.70 4.93 -11.39
N SER A 59 18.72 5.39 -10.65
CA SER A 59 20.08 4.83 -10.78
C SER A 59 20.23 3.39 -10.32
N ARG A 60 19.33 2.88 -9.48
CA ARG A 60 19.38 1.53 -8.91
C ARG A 60 18.28 0.60 -9.43
N PHE A 61 17.57 0.99 -10.50
CA PHE A 61 16.37 0.27 -10.95
C PHE A 61 16.62 -1.23 -11.22
N GLU A 62 17.81 -1.58 -11.71
CA GLU A 62 18.20 -2.97 -12.02
C GLU A 62 18.27 -3.87 -10.78
N GLN A 63 18.43 -3.29 -9.59
CA GLN A 63 18.52 -4.01 -8.32
C GLN A 63 17.14 -4.23 -7.67
N MET A 64 16.09 -3.64 -8.25
CA MET A 64 14.75 -3.62 -7.66
C MET A 64 13.91 -4.79 -8.15
N GLN A 65 13.00 -5.27 -7.30
CA GLN A 65 12.17 -6.45 -7.57
C GLN A 65 10.72 -6.06 -7.79
N VAL A 66 10.02 -6.85 -8.60
CA VAL A 66 8.57 -6.73 -8.75
C VAL A 66 7.93 -7.34 -7.52
N TYR A 67 7.11 -6.58 -6.81
CA TYR A 67 6.31 -7.11 -5.72
C TYR A 67 5.29 -8.11 -6.27
N GLN A 68 5.31 -9.34 -5.76
CA GLN A 68 4.44 -10.42 -6.21
C GLN A 68 3.70 -11.03 -5.02
N VAL A 69 2.40 -11.23 -5.19
CA VAL A 69 1.57 -11.99 -4.26
C VAL A 69 1.29 -13.34 -4.93
N PRO A 70 1.63 -14.47 -4.30
CA PRO A 70 1.42 -15.78 -4.89
C PRO A 70 -0.07 -16.09 -5.03
N ALA A 71 -0.44 -16.75 -6.13
CA ALA A 71 -1.79 -17.26 -6.34
C ALA A 71 -1.99 -18.61 -5.62
N PRO A 72 -3.22 -18.93 -5.18
CA PRO A 72 -4.40 -18.05 -5.20
C PRO A 72 -4.28 -16.93 -4.17
N VAL A 73 -4.78 -15.74 -4.51
CA VAL A 73 -4.73 -14.57 -3.63
C VAL A 73 -5.99 -14.58 -2.77
N THR A 74 -5.86 -14.30 -1.47
CA THR A 74 -7.00 -14.10 -0.57
C THR A 74 -6.98 -12.68 -0.03
N LEU A 75 -8.01 -11.89 -0.33
CA LEU A 75 -8.22 -10.57 0.24
C LEU A 75 -9.16 -10.69 1.44
N ARG A 76 -8.66 -10.37 2.63
CA ARG A 76 -9.46 -10.23 3.85
C ARG A 76 -9.72 -8.76 4.12
N ILE A 77 -11.00 -8.41 4.34
CA ILE A 77 -11.43 -7.04 4.60
C ILE A 77 -12.15 -7.01 5.94
N GLU A 78 -11.62 -6.21 6.86
CA GLU A 78 -12.26 -5.87 8.13
C GLU A 78 -12.78 -4.43 8.06
N LYS A 79 -14.10 -4.24 8.21
CA LYS A 79 -14.72 -2.92 8.23
C LYS A 79 -14.63 -2.31 9.64
N ILE A 80 -14.40 -1.00 9.70
CA ILE A 80 -14.33 -0.25 10.97
C ILE A 80 -15.70 -0.27 11.68
N GLU A 81 -16.76 0.07 10.95
CA GLU A 81 -18.12 0.08 11.48
C GLU A 81 -18.84 -1.24 11.18
N ARG A 82 -19.66 -1.69 12.14
CA ARG A 82 -20.63 -2.78 11.92
C ARG A 82 -21.75 -2.24 11.02
N GLY A 83 -21.52 -2.29 9.71
CA GLY A 83 -22.50 -1.94 8.68
C GLY A 83 -22.84 -3.14 7.80
N SER A 84 -23.58 -2.89 6.72
CA SER A 84 -23.88 -3.92 5.74
C SER A 84 -22.57 -4.53 5.19
N ILE A 85 -22.42 -5.84 5.35
CA ILE A 85 -21.44 -6.66 4.65
C ILE A 85 -22.09 -7.07 3.33
N PRO A 86 -21.36 -7.07 2.19
CA PRO A 86 -21.91 -7.57 0.94
C PRO A 86 -22.50 -8.98 1.14
N SER A 87 -23.65 -9.23 0.54
CA SER A 87 -24.20 -10.59 0.54
C SER A 87 -23.60 -11.40 -0.60
N ASP A 88 -23.64 -12.73 -0.51
CA ASP A 88 -23.21 -13.62 -1.61
C ASP A 88 -24.01 -13.32 -2.90
N ASN A 89 -25.27 -12.87 -2.78
CA ASN A 89 -26.08 -12.40 -3.92
C ASN A 89 -25.52 -11.15 -4.60
N THR A 90 -24.80 -10.30 -3.87
CA THR A 90 -24.19 -9.08 -4.40
C THR A 90 -22.78 -9.34 -4.91
N LYS A 91 -22.06 -10.28 -4.29
CA LYS A 91 -20.67 -10.63 -4.58
C LYS A 91 -20.46 -12.14 -4.43
N PRO A 92 -20.62 -12.92 -5.52
CA PRO A 92 -20.47 -14.37 -5.48
C PRO A 92 -19.06 -14.79 -5.05
N GLY A 93 -18.97 -15.81 -4.21
CA GLY A 93 -17.67 -16.37 -3.78
C GLY A 93 -17.07 -15.67 -2.56
N MET A 94 -17.87 -14.86 -1.86
CA MET A 94 -17.45 -14.18 -0.65
C MET A 94 -17.70 -15.03 0.60
N LYS A 95 -16.68 -15.16 1.44
CA LYS A 95 -16.76 -15.87 2.72
C LYS A 95 -16.87 -14.88 3.86
N ILE A 96 -18.04 -14.81 4.50
CA ILE A 96 -18.26 -13.98 5.69
C ILE A 96 -17.61 -14.67 6.90
N ILE A 97 -16.70 -13.97 7.59
CA ILE A 97 -16.00 -14.48 8.78
C ILE A 97 -16.73 -14.05 10.05
N ASP A 98 -17.13 -12.77 10.11
CA ASP A 98 -17.90 -12.21 11.23
C ASP A 98 -18.73 -11.00 10.77
N GLY A 99 -19.38 -10.29 11.69
CA GLY A 99 -20.25 -9.13 11.42
C GLY A 99 -19.58 -7.87 10.84
N ARG A 100 -18.27 -7.90 10.57
CA ARG A 100 -17.53 -6.84 9.87
C ARG A 100 -16.37 -7.35 9.00
N THR A 101 -16.06 -8.64 9.05
CA THR A 101 -14.94 -9.26 8.34
C THR A 101 -15.41 -10.24 7.27
N TYR A 102 -14.85 -10.14 6.07
CA TYR A 102 -15.09 -11.10 5.00
C TYR A 102 -13.84 -11.33 4.14
N GLU A 103 -13.85 -12.44 3.39
CA GLU A 103 -12.76 -12.85 2.51
C GLU A 103 -13.25 -13.11 1.10
N ILE A 104 -12.40 -12.83 0.12
CA ILE A 104 -12.58 -13.19 -1.29
C ILE A 104 -11.29 -13.83 -1.77
N THR A 105 -11.37 -14.97 -2.44
CA THR A 105 -10.23 -15.68 -3.03
C THR A 105 -10.38 -15.73 -4.55
N GLY A 106 -9.29 -15.51 -5.27
CA GLY A 106 -9.26 -15.48 -6.73
C GLY A 106 -7.85 -15.71 -7.26
N ASP A 107 -7.72 -15.77 -8.58
CA ASP A 107 -6.48 -16.19 -9.23
C ASP A 107 -5.46 -15.05 -9.35
N THR A 108 -5.95 -13.79 -9.38
CA THR A 108 -5.08 -12.61 -9.52
C THR A 108 -5.43 -11.51 -8.54
N MET A 109 -4.42 -10.74 -8.12
CA MET A 109 -4.62 -9.55 -7.28
C MET A 109 -5.56 -8.54 -7.93
N THR A 110 -5.44 -8.33 -9.24
CA THR A 110 -6.28 -7.38 -9.99
C THR A 110 -7.75 -7.77 -9.97
N GLU A 111 -8.06 -9.04 -10.25
CA GLU A 111 -9.42 -9.57 -10.17
C GLU A 111 -10.04 -9.30 -8.81
N ILE A 112 -9.36 -9.69 -7.73
CA ILE A 112 -9.87 -9.54 -6.38
C ILE A 112 -10.00 -8.08 -5.97
N PHE A 113 -9.07 -7.21 -6.40
CA PHE A 113 -9.16 -5.77 -6.13
C PHE A 113 -10.42 -5.14 -6.71
N PHE A 114 -10.89 -5.60 -7.87
CA PHE A 114 -12.15 -5.13 -8.47
C PHE A 114 -13.40 -5.80 -7.88
N LEU A 115 -13.25 -6.95 -7.21
CA LEU A 115 -14.34 -7.62 -6.50
C LEU A 115 -14.60 -7.08 -5.10
N ARG A 116 -13.65 -6.35 -4.48
CA ARG A 116 -13.78 -5.82 -3.11
C ARG A 116 -14.90 -4.81 -2.90
#